data_AF-A0A345WUB9-F1
#
_entry.id   AF-A0A345WUB9-F1
#
_cell.length_a   1.000
_cell.length_b   1.000
_cell.length_c   1.000
_cell.angle_alpha   90.00
_cell.angle_beta   90.00
_cell.angle_gamma   90.00
#
_symmetry.space_group_name_H-M   'P 1'
#
loop_
_entity.id
_entity.type
_entity.pdbx_description
1 polymer ?
#
loop_
_entity_poly.entity_id
_entity_poly.type
_entity_poly.pdbx_seq_one_letter_code
_entity_poly.pdbx_strand_id
1 'polypeptide(L)'
;MPNDSAGHTCAFDVIASDIDHMGHVNNTVYLRWIQEAVVSFWHRIAPGDALESVARVAIKHEITYRCPAFLDQRVDCQSASKRDPLPASKRDPLRRAAYRG
;
A
#
# COMPACT_ATOMS: atom_id res chain seq x y z
N MET A 1 -17.53 15.19 1.18
CA MET A 1 -16.63 14.13 0.71
C MET A 1 -16.57 13.06 1.80
N PRO A 2 -16.68 11.76 1.49
CA PRO A 2 -16.72 10.71 2.51
C PRO A 2 -15.41 10.69 3.31
N ASN A 3 -15.50 10.20 4.53
CA ASN A 3 -14.47 10.26 5.57
C ASN A 3 -13.24 9.41 5.20
N ASP A 4 -12.20 10.03 4.61
CA ASP A 4 -10.92 9.40 4.19
C ASP A 4 -10.07 8.83 5.35
N SER A 5 -10.53 8.90 6.60
CA SER A 5 -9.79 8.50 7.80
C SER A 5 -10.06 7.05 8.24
N ALA A 6 -10.92 6.31 7.54
CA ALA A 6 -11.21 4.93 7.90
C ALA A 6 -10.04 4.02 7.48
N GLY A 7 -9.26 3.54 8.45
CA GLY A 7 -8.28 2.49 8.20
C GLY A 7 -8.93 1.24 7.59
N HIS A 8 -8.19 0.53 6.76
CA HIS A 8 -8.62 -0.74 6.17
C HIS A 8 -7.74 -1.87 6.66
N THR A 9 -8.39 -2.93 7.13
CA THR A 9 -7.71 -4.10 7.68
C THR A 9 -7.89 -5.28 6.74
N CYS A 10 -6.78 -5.90 6.37
CA CYS A 10 -6.72 -7.21 5.72
C CYS A 10 -6.12 -8.22 6.70
N ALA A 11 -6.49 -9.49 6.54
CA ALA A 11 -5.92 -10.57 7.33
C ALA A 11 -5.32 -11.62 6.41
N PHE A 12 -4.16 -12.14 6.81
CA PHE A 12 -3.42 -13.15 6.07
C PHE A 12 -3.09 -14.30 7.00
N ASP A 13 -3.50 -15.50 6.63
CA ASP A 13 -3.10 -16.72 7.32
C ASP A 13 -1.75 -17.18 6.76
N VAL A 14 -0.79 -17.44 7.64
CA VAL A 14 0.54 -17.89 7.25
C VAL A 14 0.46 -19.35 6.80
N ILE A 15 0.78 -19.58 5.52
CA ILE A 15 0.78 -20.92 4.94
C ILE A 15 2.20 -21.46 4.77
N ALA A 16 2.34 -22.76 4.54
CA ALA A 16 3.63 -23.43 4.43
C ALA A 16 4.57 -22.82 3.38
N SER A 17 4.03 -22.30 2.27
CA SER A 17 4.82 -21.65 1.22
C SER A 17 5.34 -20.26 1.59
N ASP A 18 4.84 -19.65 2.67
CA ASP A 18 5.32 -18.36 3.16
C ASP A 18 6.57 -18.49 4.04
N ILE A 19 6.89 -19.71 4.51
CA ILE A 19 7.98 -20.01 5.44
C ILE A 19 9.29 -20.24 4.67
N ASP A 20 10.37 -19.58 5.12
CA ASP A 20 11.71 -19.78 4.58
C ASP A 20 12.48 -20.89 5.32
N HIS A 21 13.72 -21.13 4.86
CA HIS A 21 14.63 -22.11 5.43
C HIS A 21 15.00 -21.87 6.91
N MET A 22 14.75 -20.67 7.45
CA MET A 22 14.99 -20.33 8.86
C MET A 22 13.77 -20.63 9.74
N GLY A 23 12.65 -21.10 9.16
CA GLY A 23 11.44 -21.48 9.91
C GLY A 23 10.50 -20.32 10.23
N HIS A 24 10.71 -19.16 9.61
CA HIS A 24 9.87 -17.96 9.79
C HIS A 24 9.32 -17.50 8.43
N VAL A 25 8.33 -16.61 8.46
CA VAL A 25 7.83 -15.97 7.24
C VAL A 25 8.95 -15.22 6.51
N ASN A 26 9.08 -15.49 5.21
CA ASN A 26 10.04 -14.82 4.35
C ASN A 26 9.75 -13.32 4.26
N ASN A 27 10.77 -12.47 4.34
CA ASN A 27 10.63 -11.01 4.24
C ASN A 27 9.86 -10.53 3.00
N THR A 28 9.96 -11.24 1.87
CA THR A 28 9.24 -10.90 0.63
C THR A 28 7.73 -11.09 0.73
N VAL A 29 7.28 -12.03 1.57
CA VAL A 29 5.86 -12.32 1.79
C VAL A 29 5.18 -11.14 2.49
N TYR A 30 5.86 -10.49 3.44
CA TYR A 30 5.33 -9.27 4.06
C TYR A 30 5.07 -8.16 3.03
N LEU A 31 5.98 -7.98 2.06
CA LEU A 31 5.79 -6.98 1.00
C LEU A 31 4.60 -7.32 0.10
N ARG A 32 4.40 -8.61 -0.21
CA ARG A 32 3.23 -9.09 -0.95
C ARG A 32 1.93 -8.76 -0.21
N TRP A 33 1.84 -9.09 1.09
CA TRP A 33 0.66 -8.77 1.90
C TRP A 33 0.39 -7.27 1.99
N ILE A 34 1.44 -6.45 2.14
CA ILE A 34 1.31 -4.99 2.14
C ILE A 34 0.74 -4.50 0.80
N GLN A 35 1.24 -5.00 -0.33
CA GLN A 35 0.72 -4.64 -1.65
C GLN A 35 -0.76 -5.02 -1.80
N GLU A 36 -1.14 -6.24 -1.43
CA GLU A 36 -2.54 -6.70 -1.48
C GLU A 36 -3.45 -5.83 -0.60
N ALA A 37 -3.02 -5.51 0.62
CA ALA A 37 -3.77 -4.66 1.54
C ALA A 37 -3.94 -3.23 1.01
N VAL A 38 -2.90 -2.64 0.42
CA VAL A 38 -2.95 -1.30 -0.19
C VAL A 38 -3.87 -1.28 -1.40
N VAL A 39 -3.82 -2.30 -2.27
CA VAL A 39 -4.72 -2.42 -3.43
C VAL A 39 -6.17 -2.51 -2.97
N SER A 40 -6.46 -3.38 -1.98
CA SER A 40 -7.80 -3.52 -1.39
C SER A 40 -8.31 -2.21 -0.78
N PHE A 41 -7.45 -1.47 -0.07
CA PHE A 41 -7.77 -0.15 0.47
C PHE A 41 -8.16 0.85 -0.63
N TRP A 42 -7.43 0.92 -1.73
CA TRP A 42 -7.75 1.81 -2.85
C TRP A 42 -9.07 1.45 -3.54
N HIS A 43 -9.33 0.15 -3.74
CA HIS A 43 -10.62 -0.29 -4.27
C HIS A 43 -11.80 0.12 -3.37
N ARG A 44 -11.61 0.14 -2.05
CA ARG A 44 -12.65 0.56 -1.11
C ARG A 44 -12.95 2.05 -1.17
N ILE A 45 -11.94 2.89 -1.42
CA ILE A 45 -12.05 4.35 -1.36
C ILE A 45 -12.45 4.95 -2.71
N ALA A 46 -12.09 4.32 -3.82
CA ALA A 46 -12.41 4.79 -5.16
C ALA A 46 -13.20 3.74 -5.97
N PRO A 47 -14.51 3.55 -5.67
CA PRO A 47 -15.39 2.74 -6.51
C PRO A 47 -15.76 3.50 -7.80
N GLY A 48 -15.29 3.02 -8.96
CA GLY A 48 -15.65 3.52 -10.30
C GLY A 48 -14.46 3.70 -11.26
N ASP A 49 -14.75 3.98 -12.54
CA ASP A 49 -13.84 4.12 -13.70
C ASP A 49 -12.61 5.04 -13.50
N ALA A 50 -12.51 5.73 -12.38
CA ALA A 50 -11.35 6.56 -12.01
C ALA A 50 -10.08 5.75 -11.71
N LEU A 51 -10.18 4.44 -11.44
CA LEU A 51 -9.01 3.58 -11.18
C LEU A 51 -8.26 3.16 -12.46
N GLU A 52 -8.94 3.15 -13.62
CA GLU A 52 -8.40 2.55 -14.84
C GLU A 52 -7.48 3.47 -15.65
N SER A 53 -7.53 4.78 -15.41
CA SER A 53 -6.84 5.75 -16.27
C SER A 53 -5.39 6.04 -15.88
N VAL A 54 -4.92 5.65 -14.69
CA VAL A 54 -3.55 5.94 -14.23
C VAL A 54 -2.97 4.80 -13.40
N ALA A 55 -1.96 4.11 -13.95
CA ALA A 55 -1.15 3.15 -13.18
C ALA A 55 -0.37 3.89 -12.07
N ARG A 56 -0.64 3.54 -10.81
CA ARG A 56 0.10 4.08 -9.65
C ARG A 56 1.23 3.12 -9.28
N VAL A 57 2.46 3.62 -9.33
CA VAL A 57 3.66 2.87 -8.96
C VAL A 57 4.22 3.43 -7.66
N ALA A 58 4.47 2.56 -6.69
CA ALA A 58 5.13 2.94 -5.45
C ALA A 58 6.64 3.12 -5.69
N ILE A 59 7.19 4.26 -5.28
CA ILE A 59 8.58 4.65 -5.55
C ILE A 59 9.51 4.24 -4.40
N LYS A 60 9.01 4.18 -3.16
CA LYS A 60 9.75 3.78 -1.96
C LYS A 60 8.85 3.06 -0.97
N HIS A 61 9.38 2.02 -0.34
CA HIS A 61 8.81 1.39 0.85
C HIS A 61 9.86 1.38 1.96
N GLU A 62 9.40 1.53 3.20
CA GLU A 62 10.23 1.40 4.39
C GLU A 62 9.51 0.45 5.35
N ILE A 63 10.15 -0.67 5.69
CA ILE A 63 9.56 -1.73 6.50
C ILE A 63 10.46 -1.98 7.70
N THR A 64 9.85 -1.99 8.89
CA THR A 64 10.55 -2.32 10.14
C THR A 64 9.94 -3.59 10.72
N TYR A 65 10.78 -4.63 10.86
CA TYR A 65 10.39 -5.91 11.46
C TYR A 65 10.64 -5.87 12.97
N ARG A 66 9.62 -6.21 13.77
CA ARG A 66 9.71 -6.24 15.24
C ARG A 66 9.77 -7.65 15.81
N CYS A 67 9.01 -8.56 15.21
CA CYS A 67 8.96 -9.97 15.56
C CYS A 67 8.69 -10.80 14.30
N PRO A 68 9.20 -12.04 14.22
CA PRO A 68 8.87 -12.95 13.14
C PRO A 68 7.47 -13.53 13.30
N ALA A 69 6.86 -13.93 12.19
CA ALA A 69 5.63 -14.72 12.16
C ALA A 69 5.95 -16.17 11.75
N PHE A 70 5.06 -17.09 12.14
CA PHE A 70 5.21 -18.54 11.98
C PHE A 70 3.98 -19.17 11.31
N LEU A 71 4.13 -20.42 10.89
CA LEU A 71 3.06 -21.22 10.30
C LEU A 71 1.81 -21.23 11.20
N ASP A 72 0.63 -21.23 10.58
CA ASP A 72 -0.69 -21.24 11.24
C ASP A 72 -1.00 -19.99 12.09
N GLN A 73 -0.13 -18.97 12.07
CA GLN A 73 -0.44 -17.68 12.65
C GLN A 73 -1.26 -16.84 11.67
N ARG A 74 -2.01 -15.89 12.22
CA ARG A 74 -2.72 -14.87 11.47
C ARG A 74 -2.02 -13.53 11.63
N VAL A 75 -1.80 -12.84 10.52
CA VAL A 75 -1.22 -11.50 10.47
C VAL A 75 -2.29 -10.52 9.98
N ASP A 76 -2.66 -9.57 10.83
CA ASP A 76 -3.55 -8.48 10.45
C ASP A 76 -2.72 -7.28 9.94
N CYS A 77 -3.01 -6.86 8.71
CA CYS A 77 -2.41 -5.71 8.07
C CYS A 77 -3.37 -4.52 8.12
N GLN A 78 -2.96 -3.42 8.75
CA GLN A 78 -3.73 -2.18 8.77
C GLN A 78 -3.11 -1.18 7.79
N SER A 79 -3.94 -0.70 6.87
CA SER A 79 -3.57 0.29 5.86
C SER A 79 -4.36 1.56 6.08
N ALA A 80 -3.68 2.70 5.96
CA ALA A 80 -4.28 4.02 6.02
C ALA A 80 -3.56 4.94 5.05
N SER A 81 -4.29 5.85 4.41
CA SER A 81 -3.68 6.92 3.63
C SER A 81 -3.29 8.04 4.58
N LYS A 82 -2.01 8.42 4.58
CA LYS A 82 -1.60 9.72 5.10
C LYS A 82 -1.60 10.69 3.92
N ARG A 83 -2.48 11.69 3.98
CA ARG A 83 -2.49 12.75 2.98
C ARG A 83 -1.20 13.56 3.16
N ASP A 84 -0.25 13.37 2.24
CA ASP A 84 0.94 14.22 2.20
C ASP A 84 0.50 15.61 1.69
N PRO A 85 0.67 16.70 2.46
CA PRO A 85 0.38 18.03 1.94
C PRO A 85 1.28 18.26 0.74
N LEU A 86 0.68 18.56 -0.42
CA LEU A 86 1.44 18.85 -1.65
C LEU A 86 2.66 19.72 -1.32
N PRO A 87 3.88 19.31 -1.69
CA PRO A 87 5.07 20.10 -1.44
C PRO A 87 4.83 21.50 -2.03
N ALA A 88 5.20 22.54 -1.28
CA ALA A 88 4.89 23.93 -1.64
C ALA A 88 5.33 24.31 -3.07
N SER A 89 6.35 23.62 -3.61
CA SER A 89 6.86 23.77 -4.98
C SER A 89 5.92 23.32 -6.11
N LYS A 90 4.83 22.59 -5.81
CA LYS A 90 3.79 22.20 -6.78
C LYS A 90 2.49 23.00 -6.66
N ARG A 91 2.47 24.09 -5.87
CA ARG A 91 1.31 24.99 -5.70
C ARG A 91 1.25 26.12 -6.74
N ASP A 92 2.02 26.03 -7.83
CA ASP A 92 2.02 27.04 -8.89
C ASP A 92 0.98 26.71 -9.97
N PRO A 93 -0.11 27.50 -10.12
CA PRO A 93 -1.12 27.29 -11.15
C PRO A 93 -0.64 27.57 -12.59
N LEU A 94 0.58 28.08 -12.80
CA LEU A 94 1.03 28.57 -14.12
C LEU A 94 1.92 27.62 -14.94
N ARG A 95 2.23 26.41 -14.46
CA ARG A 95 3.03 25.42 -15.24
C ARG A 95 2.22 24.58 -16.24
N ARG A 96 1.34 25.23 -17.02
CA ARG A 96 0.74 24.67 -18.25
C ARG A 96 1.11 25.50 -19.48
N ALA A 97 2.40 25.70 -19.72
CA ALA A 97 2.88 26.13 -21.03
C ALA A 97 4.37 25.78 -21.17
N ALA A 98 4.66 24.70 -21.90
CA ALA A 98 5.86 24.46 -22.70
C ALA A 98 6.14 22.95 -22.78
N TYR A 99 5.39 22.27 -23.64
CA TYR A 99 5.92 21.14 -24.41
C TYR A 99 5.23 21.19 -25.77
N ARG A 100 5.86 21.92 -26.70
CA ARG A 100 5.67 21.82 -28.15
C ARG A 100 6.88 22.48 -28.80
N GLY A 101 7.63 21.74 -29.62
CA GLY A 101 8.82 22.18 -30.35
C GLY A 101 10.02 21.32 -30.05
#